data_AF-A0A7S0BAT9-F1
#
_entry.id   AF-A0A7S0BAT9-F1
#
_cell.length_a   1.000
_cell.length_b   1.000
_cell.length_c   1.000
_cell.angle_alpha   90.00
_cell.angle_beta   90.00
_cell.angle_gamma   90.00
#
_symmetry.space_group_name_H-M   'P 1'
#
loop_
_entity.id
_entity.type
_entity.pdbx_description
1 polymer ?
#
loop_
_entity_poly.entity_id
_entity_poly.type
_entity_poly.pdbx_seq_one_letter_code
_entity_poly.pdbx_strand_id
1 'polypeptide(L)'
;DKAHGYGRYVHMDGSTYEGEWRQDEKVGWGIESYPDGAQYIGEFLYGGKHGAGSYKSGSGAVYEGQFKEDKMDGVGAYKFADGRVYDGQWQAGHMHGTGTMAWPNGSRYEGGYLKDVKHGQGIFTWPDGQVYRGRWRNGQLHGSGVMVDTRGVETIREWDNGVQKDAGAWHRRLRRAFSRSKAKEAQASSKPPTPMAGSPNR
;
A
#
# COMPACT_ATOMS: atom_id res chain seq x y z
N ASP A 1 36.87 -17.57 28.59
CA ASP A 1 35.91 -18.44 27.88
C ASP A 1 34.83 -17.60 27.24
N LYS A 2 34.46 -17.95 26.01
CA LYS A 2 33.32 -17.35 25.30
C LYS A 2 32.04 -18.09 25.71
N ALA A 3 30.90 -17.39 25.74
CA ALA A 3 29.59 -17.99 25.96
C ALA A 3 29.23 -18.95 24.82
N HIS A 4 28.77 -20.14 25.20
CA HIS A 4 28.38 -21.24 24.33
C HIS A 4 27.27 -22.08 24.98
N GLY A 5 26.33 -22.56 24.17
CA GLY A 5 25.20 -23.36 24.64
C GLY A 5 24.04 -22.51 25.15
N TYR A 6 23.12 -23.09 25.91
CA TYR A 6 21.97 -22.36 26.44
C TYR A 6 22.34 -21.58 27.70
N GLY A 7 21.89 -20.33 27.80
CA GLY A 7 22.19 -19.50 28.97
C GLY A 7 21.32 -18.26 29.08
N ARG A 8 21.29 -17.71 30.28
CA ARG A 8 20.61 -16.46 30.63
C ARG A 8 21.63 -15.38 30.93
N TYR A 9 21.46 -14.22 30.32
CA TYR A 9 22.27 -13.03 30.54
C TYR A 9 21.38 -11.87 31.00
N VAL A 10 21.84 -11.14 32.02
CA VAL A 10 21.18 -9.95 32.56
C VAL A 10 22.12 -8.77 32.35
N HIS A 11 21.69 -7.82 31.54
CA HIS A 11 22.43 -6.60 31.24
C HIS A 11 22.33 -5.60 32.41
N MET A 12 23.24 -4.63 32.47
CA MET A 12 23.23 -3.57 33.50
C MET A 12 21.99 -2.69 33.43
N ASP A 13 21.38 -2.54 32.26
CA ASP A 13 20.15 -1.77 32.04
C ASP A 13 18.88 -2.53 32.49
N GLY A 14 19.02 -3.77 32.95
CA GLY A 14 17.91 -4.63 33.37
C GLY A 14 17.28 -5.44 32.24
N SER A 15 17.72 -5.28 30.99
CA SER A 15 17.32 -6.17 29.91
C SER A 15 17.89 -7.58 30.11
N THR A 16 17.18 -8.59 29.63
CA THR A 16 17.59 -9.99 29.77
C THR A 16 17.51 -10.72 28.45
N TYR A 17 18.49 -11.57 28.18
CA TYR A 17 18.42 -12.57 27.13
C TYR A 17 18.46 -13.98 27.72
N GLU A 18 17.63 -14.88 27.21
CA GLU A 18 17.60 -16.29 27.59
C GLU A 18 17.46 -17.12 26.31
N GLY A 19 18.50 -17.87 25.96
CA GLY A 19 18.56 -18.57 24.66
C GLY A 19 19.92 -19.20 24.37
N GLU A 20 20.12 -19.58 23.11
CA GLU A 20 21.35 -20.23 22.65
C GLU A 20 22.46 -19.21 22.34
N TRP A 21 23.68 -19.56 22.73
CA TRP A 21 24.90 -18.78 22.53
C TRP A 21 25.91 -19.56 21.70
N ARG A 22 26.62 -18.86 20.83
CA ARG A 22 27.78 -19.38 20.12
C ARG A 22 28.84 -18.30 19.96
N GLN A 23 29.98 -18.48 20.61
CA GLN A 23 31.12 -17.55 20.55
C GLN A 23 30.76 -16.12 21.00
N ASP A 24 30.05 -15.98 22.12
CA ASP A 24 29.52 -14.71 22.66
C ASP A 24 28.38 -14.06 21.85
N GLU A 25 27.88 -14.72 20.80
CA GLU A 25 26.76 -14.22 20.01
C GLU A 25 25.48 -15.00 20.29
N LYS A 26 24.35 -14.28 20.35
CA LYS A 26 23.00 -14.87 20.37
C LYS A 26 22.77 -15.59 19.04
N VAL A 27 22.34 -16.85 19.12
CA VAL A 27 21.99 -17.67 17.96
C VAL A 27 20.74 -18.50 18.27
N GLY A 28 20.15 -19.15 17.26
CA GLY A 28 19.07 -20.10 17.47
C GLY A 28 17.84 -19.44 18.11
N TRP A 29 17.08 -20.20 18.88
CA TRP A 29 15.89 -19.64 19.53
C TRP A 29 16.22 -18.96 20.85
N GLY A 30 15.58 -17.82 21.12
CA GLY A 30 15.76 -17.09 22.37
C GLY A 30 14.65 -16.11 22.69
N ILE A 31 14.70 -15.62 23.93
CA ILE A 31 13.79 -14.62 24.48
C ILE A 31 14.63 -13.43 24.92
N GLU A 32 14.27 -12.24 24.45
CA GLU A 32 14.83 -10.98 24.89
C GLU A 32 13.73 -10.15 25.55
N SER A 33 13.93 -9.76 26.81
CA SER A 33 12.96 -8.98 27.59
C SER A 33 13.58 -7.66 28.04
N TYR A 34 12.80 -6.59 28.01
CA TYR A 34 13.27 -5.23 28.29
C TYR A 34 12.51 -4.62 29.49
N PRO A 35 13.12 -3.67 30.23
CA PRO A 35 12.50 -3.05 31.41
C PRO A 35 11.18 -2.31 31.13
N ASP A 36 10.98 -1.83 29.90
CA ASP A 36 9.74 -1.17 29.47
C ASP A 36 8.58 -2.17 29.22
N GLY A 37 8.82 -3.46 29.43
CA GLY A 37 7.87 -4.55 29.18
C GLY A 37 7.85 -5.05 27.74
N ALA A 38 8.70 -4.50 26.85
CA ALA A 38 8.87 -5.05 25.52
C ALA A 38 9.52 -6.44 25.60
N GLN A 39 9.18 -7.29 24.64
CA GLN A 39 9.70 -8.65 24.55
C GLN A 39 9.83 -9.08 23.10
N TYR A 40 10.91 -9.78 22.79
CA TYR A 40 11.08 -10.53 21.56
C TYR A 40 11.22 -12.02 21.88
N ILE A 41 10.53 -12.86 21.11
CA ILE A 41 10.65 -14.32 21.16
C ILE A 41 10.83 -14.78 19.72
N GLY A 42 11.97 -15.39 19.39
CA GLY A 42 12.23 -15.80 18.02
C GLY A 42 13.65 -16.26 17.78
N GLU A 43 13.98 -16.36 16.51
CA GLU A 43 15.30 -16.77 16.05
C GLU A 43 16.32 -15.61 16.11
N PHE A 44 17.55 -15.95 16.45
CA PHE A 44 18.70 -15.06 16.47
C PHE A 44 19.78 -15.59 15.53
N LEU A 45 20.48 -14.68 14.87
CA LEU A 45 21.64 -14.98 14.05
C LEU A 45 22.66 -13.84 14.16
N TYR A 46 23.90 -14.18 14.50
CA TYR A 46 24.99 -13.22 14.72
C TYR A 46 24.63 -12.10 15.72
N GLY A 47 23.93 -12.46 16.80
CA GLY A 47 23.53 -11.50 17.84
C GLY A 47 22.23 -10.73 17.58
N GLY A 48 21.75 -10.68 16.32
CA GLY A 48 20.53 -9.94 15.94
C GLY A 48 19.32 -10.83 15.72
N LYS A 49 18.12 -10.25 15.79
CA LYS A 49 16.84 -10.92 15.49
C LYS A 49 16.82 -11.30 14.01
N HIS A 50 16.46 -12.55 13.74
CA HIS A 50 16.46 -13.15 12.42
C HIS A 50 15.30 -14.14 12.29
N GLY A 51 15.02 -14.63 11.08
CA GLY A 51 14.06 -15.73 10.88
C GLY A 51 12.66 -15.39 11.39
N ALA A 52 11.94 -16.38 11.89
CA ALA A 52 10.63 -16.18 12.48
C ALA A 52 10.74 -15.64 13.91
N GLY A 53 9.84 -14.72 14.28
CA GLY A 53 9.73 -14.25 15.65
C GLY A 53 8.46 -13.45 15.92
N SER A 54 8.25 -13.18 17.20
CA SER A 54 7.21 -12.30 17.72
C SER A 54 7.87 -11.19 18.54
N TYR A 55 7.49 -9.95 18.26
CA TYR A 55 7.88 -8.79 19.05
C TYR A 55 6.64 -8.13 19.64
N LYS A 56 6.61 -7.99 20.96
CA LYS A 56 5.60 -7.22 21.69
C LYS A 56 6.26 -5.97 22.24
N SER A 57 5.74 -4.79 21.94
CA SER A 57 6.21 -3.55 22.55
C SER A 57 5.65 -3.39 23.97
N GLY A 58 6.32 -2.60 24.81
CA GLY A 58 5.78 -2.21 26.13
C GLY A 58 4.44 -1.46 26.04
N SER A 59 4.17 -0.80 24.91
CA SER A 59 2.90 -0.13 24.61
C SER A 59 1.78 -1.04 24.11
N GLY A 60 2.04 -2.35 23.93
CA GLY A 60 1.04 -3.35 23.56
C GLY A 60 0.87 -3.58 22.05
N ALA A 61 1.68 -2.96 21.20
CA ALA A 61 1.74 -3.35 19.79
C ALA A 61 2.44 -4.72 19.66
N VAL A 62 2.02 -5.53 18.69
CA VAL A 62 2.54 -6.88 18.47
C VAL A 62 2.85 -7.07 17.00
N TYR A 63 4.05 -7.55 16.71
CA TYR A 63 4.44 -8.05 15.40
C TYR A 63 4.70 -9.55 15.48
N GLU A 64 4.20 -10.30 14.51
CA GLU A 64 4.50 -11.71 14.31
C GLU A 64 4.89 -11.91 12.84
N GLY A 65 6.10 -12.40 12.59
CA GLY A 65 6.57 -12.54 11.23
C GLY A 65 8.07 -12.73 11.14
N GLN A 66 8.60 -12.35 9.98
CA GLN A 66 10.00 -12.54 9.64
C GLN A 66 10.86 -11.34 10.05
N PHE A 67 12.08 -11.62 10.48
CA PHE A 67 13.09 -10.66 10.88
C PHE A 67 14.37 -10.86 10.09
N LYS A 68 15.06 -9.76 9.81
CA LYS A 68 16.40 -9.74 9.24
C LYS A 68 17.14 -8.52 9.77
N GLU A 69 18.32 -8.75 10.36
CA GLU A 69 19.18 -7.67 10.89
C GLU A 69 18.39 -6.73 11.83
N ASP A 70 17.69 -7.33 12.80
CA ASP A 70 16.86 -6.64 13.80
C ASP A 70 15.63 -5.90 13.27
N LYS A 71 15.30 -6.05 11.99
CA LYS A 71 14.16 -5.39 11.35
C LYS A 71 13.11 -6.39 10.92
N MET A 72 11.85 -5.97 10.98
CA MET A 72 10.74 -6.67 10.32
C MET A 72 11.01 -6.71 8.81
N ASP A 73 11.07 -7.90 8.22
CA ASP A 73 11.44 -8.08 6.81
C ASP A 73 10.85 -9.39 6.29
N GLY A 74 10.23 -9.39 5.11
CA GLY A 74 9.52 -10.56 4.58
C GLY A 74 8.02 -10.49 4.85
N VAL A 75 7.38 -11.58 5.29
CA VAL A 75 5.93 -11.61 5.57
C VAL A 75 5.67 -11.55 7.07
N GLY A 76 4.67 -10.77 7.49
CA GLY A 76 4.26 -10.71 8.88
C GLY A 76 3.00 -9.88 9.13
N ALA A 77 2.42 -10.09 10.31
CA ALA A 77 1.27 -9.37 10.81
C ALA A 77 1.68 -8.42 11.94
N TYR A 78 1.19 -7.17 11.91
CA TYR A 78 1.41 -6.16 12.93
C TYR A 78 0.07 -5.65 13.46
N LYS A 79 -0.18 -5.91 14.73
CA LYS A 79 -1.29 -5.33 15.50
C LYS A 79 -0.81 -4.06 16.20
N PHE A 80 -1.36 -2.93 15.79
CA PHE A 80 -1.07 -1.64 16.37
C PHE A 80 -1.76 -1.49 17.73
N ALA A 81 -1.19 -0.63 18.60
CA ALA A 81 -1.78 -0.33 19.91
C ALA A 81 -3.18 0.30 19.81
N ASP A 82 -3.49 0.99 18.70
CA ASP A 82 -4.81 1.57 18.43
C ASP A 82 -5.83 0.57 17.84
N GLY A 83 -5.46 -0.71 17.74
CA GLY A 83 -6.32 -1.78 17.26
C GLY A 83 -6.32 -1.98 15.74
N ARG A 84 -5.59 -1.16 14.97
CA ARG A 84 -5.34 -1.46 13.56
C ARG A 84 -4.56 -2.77 13.43
N VAL A 85 -4.74 -3.46 12.30
CA VAL A 85 -3.97 -4.66 11.96
C VAL A 85 -3.48 -4.54 10.53
N TYR A 86 -2.18 -4.73 10.34
CA TYR A 86 -1.58 -4.93 9.04
C TYR A 86 -1.16 -6.39 8.88
N ASP A 87 -1.47 -7.00 7.75
CA ASP A 87 -0.99 -8.32 7.36
C ASP A 87 -0.41 -8.21 5.95
N GLY A 88 0.88 -8.44 5.78
CA GLY A 88 1.49 -8.31 4.47
C GLY A 88 3.01 -8.35 4.47
N GLN A 89 3.57 -7.74 3.43
CA GLN A 89 5.00 -7.70 3.18
C GLN A 89 5.68 -6.53 3.93
N TRP A 90 6.89 -6.80 4.39
CA TRP A 90 7.75 -5.91 5.15
C TRP A 90 9.10 -5.84 4.47
N GLN A 91 9.73 -4.66 4.51
CA GLN A 91 11.10 -4.48 4.05
C GLN A 91 11.79 -3.49 4.97
N ALA A 92 12.87 -3.93 5.61
CA ALA A 92 13.70 -3.11 6.50
C ALA A 92 12.89 -2.30 7.53
N GLY A 93 11.86 -2.90 8.13
CA GLY A 93 11.02 -2.30 9.17
C GLY A 93 9.81 -1.53 8.65
N HIS A 94 9.61 -1.44 7.34
CA HIS A 94 8.48 -0.72 6.73
C HIS A 94 7.49 -1.66 6.06
N MET A 95 6.19 -1.34 6.10
CA MET A 95 5.21 -1.99 5.23
C MET A 95 5.59 -1.72 3.77
N HIS A 96 5.69 -2.78 2.97
CA HIS A 96 6.17 -2.73 1.60
C HIS A 96 5.44 -3.77 0.75
N GLY A 97 5.46 -3.66 -0.57
CA GLY A 97 4.88 -4.69 -1.44
C GLY A 97 3.38 -4.80 -1.25
N THR A 98 2.82 -6.01 -1.17
CA THR A 98 1.37 -6.21 -0.99
C THR A 98 1.00 -6.45 0.47
N GLY A 99 -0.11 -5.86 0.91
CA GLY A 99 -0.67 -6.15 2.22
C GLY A 99 -2.11 -5.70 2.40
N THR A 100 -2.68 -6.12 3.53
CA THR A 100 -4.00 -5.76 4.01
C THR A 100 -3.86 -4.92 5.27
N MET A 101 -4.53 -3.77 5.33
CA MET A 101 -4.74 -3.01 6.57
C MET A 101 -6.22 -3.04 6.93
N ALA A 102 -6.52 -3.43 8.17
CA ALA A 102 -7.85 -3.39 8.76
C ALA A 102 -7.87 -2.36 9.91
N TRP A 103 -8.93 -1.57 9.97
CA TRP A 103 -9.14 -0.58 11.02
C TRP A 103 -10.30 -1.01 11.94
N PRO A 104 -10.29 -0.62 13.23
CA PRO A 104 -11.37 -0.97 14.17
C PRO A 104 -12.76 -0.47 13.75
N ASN A 105 -12.83 0.59 12.95
CA ASN A 105 -14.09 1.11 12.41
C ASN A 105 -14.69 0.26 11.27
N GLY A 106 -14.04 -0.84 10.88
CA GLY A 106 -14.47 -1.71 9.78
C GLY A 106 -13.93 -1.30 8.40
N SER A 107 -13.21 -0.19 8.30
CA SER A 107 -12.48 0.13 7.07
C SER A 107 -11.42 -0.93 6.78
N ARG A 108 -11.17 -1.19 5.50
CA ARG A 108 -10.14 -2.12 5.05
C ARG A 108 -9.48 -1.66 3.76
N TYR A 109 -8.18 -1.86 3.66
CA TYR A 109 -7.38 -1.60 2.46
C TYR A 109 -6.63 -2.86 2.10
N GLU A 110 -6.62 -3.20 0.81
CA GLU A 110 -5.87 -4.30 0.24
C GLU A 110 -5.13 -3.78 -0.96
N GLY A 111 -3.80 -3.87 -0.97
CA GLY A 111 -3.06 -3.39 -2.11
C GLY A 111 -1.59 -3.15 -1.83
N GLY A 112 -1.01 -2.32 -2.69
CA GLY A 112 0.41 -2.01 -2.63
C GLY A 112 0.78 -1.00 -1.54
N TYR A 113 1.97 -1.17 -1.01
CA TYR A 113 2.63 -0.31 -0.04
C TYR A 113 4.05 0.00 -0.51
N LEU A 114 4.48 1.24 -0.29
CA LEU A 114 5.85 1.69 -0.51
C LEU A 114 6.26 2.54 0.69
N LYS A 115 7.12 1.96 1.56
CA LYS A 115 7.62 2.62 2.78
C LYS A 115 6.48 3.17 3.65
N ASP A 116 5.63 2.27 4.15
CA ASP A 116 4.47 2.55 5.01
C ASP A 116 3.28 3.25 4.36
N VAL A 117 3.40 3.60 3.08
CA VAL A 117 2.41 4.41 2.37
C VAL A 117 1.72 3.60 1.29
N LYS A 118 0.39 3.66 1.23
CA LYS A 118 -0.42 3.05 0.16
C LYS A 118 0.04 3.55 -1.21
N HIS A 119 0.37 2.62 -2.10
CA HIS A 119 0.99 2.92 -3.40
C HIS A 119 0.67 1.83 -4.43
N GLY A 120 0.52 2.18 -5.70
CA GLY A 120 0.24 1.20 -6.75
C GLY A 120 -1.25 0.87 -6.83
N GLN A 121 -1.62 -0.38 -7.12
CA GLN A 121 -3.04 -0.77 -7.18
C GLN A 121 -3.55 -1.13 -5.78
N GLY A 122 -4.81 -0.82 -5.50
CA GLY A 122 -5.45 -1.26 -4.27
C GLY A 122 -6.95 -1.07 -4.23
N ILE A 123 -7.55 -1.77 -3.28
CA ILE A 123 -8.97 -1.78 -2.97
C ILE A 123 -9.14 -1.18 -1.58
N PHE A 124 -10.01 -0.18 -1.45
CA PHE A 124 -10.41 0.35 -0.15
C PHE A 124 -11.90 0.13 0.05
N THR A 125 -12.25 -0.48 1.17
CA THR A 125 -13.64 -0.69 1.60
C THR A 125 -13.90 0.23 2.79
N TRP A 126 -14.91 1.08 2.65
CA TRP A 126 -15.38 1.96 3.73
C TRP A 126 -16.29 1.19 4.70
N PRO A 127 -16.49 1.69 5.93
CA PRO A 127 -17.33 1.03 6.92
C PRO A 127 -18.78 0.82 6.50
N ASP A 128 -19.28 1.69 5.61
CA ASP A 128 -20.63 1.63 5.06
C ASP A 128 -20.78 0.63 3.90
N GLY A 129 -19.69 -0.04 3.50
CA GLY A 129 -19.66 -1.00 2.40
C GLY A 129 -19.39 -0.38 1.02
N GLN A 130 -19.20 0.94 0.91
CA GLN A 130 -18.67 1.51 -0.33
C GLN A 130 -17.28 0.94 -0.62
N VAL A 131 -16.95 0.79 -1.91
CA VAL A 131 -15.64 0.25 -2.33
C VAL A 131 -15.01 1.14 -3.39
N TYR A 132 -13.70 1.36 -3.28
CA TYR A 132 -12.87 1.93 -4.33
C TYR A 132 -11.89 0.89 -4.81
N ARG A 133 -11.77 0.73 -6.13
CA ARG A 133 -10.75 -0.10 -6.78
C ARG A 133 -9.97 0.78 -7.74
N GLY A 134 -8.68 0.98 -7.50
CA GLY A 134 -7.88 1.81 -8.40
C GLY A 134 -6.48 2.11 -7.91
N ARG A 135 -5.86 3.12 -8.50
CA ARG A 135 -4.46 3.45 -8.23
C ARG A 135 -4.34 4.38 -7.01
N TRP A 136 -3.25 4.17 -6.30
CA TRP A 136 -2.82 4.90 -5.12
C TRP A 136 -1.44 5.48 -5.38
N ARG A 137 -1.24 6.72 -4.94
CA ARG A 137 0.05 7.38 -4.96
C ARG A 137 0.20 8.19 -3.69
N ASN A 138 1.27 7.91 -2.94
CA ASN A 138 1.58 8.62 -1.70
C ASN A 138 0.40 8.66 -0.71
N GLY A 139 -0.31 7.54 -0.57
CA GLY A 139 -1.41 7.40 0.38
C GLY A 139 -2.76 7.90 -0.13
N GLN A 140 -2.81 8.44 -1.34
CA GLN A 140 -3.98 9.11 -1.89
C GLN A 140 -4.47 8.40 -3.16
N LEU A 141 -5.78 8.52 -3.41
CA LEU A 141 -6.40 8.08 -4.66
C LEU A 141 -5.75 8.81 -5.85
N HIS A 142 -5.44 8.09 -6.91
CA HIS A 142 -4.75 8.65 -8.08
C HIS A 142 -5.19 7.94 -9.36
N GLY A 143 -5.18 8.64 -10.50
CA GLY A 143 -5.58 8.09 -11.79
C GLY A 143 -7.03 7.62 -11.86
N SER A 144 -7.32 6.77 -12.84
CA SER A 144 -8.64 6.17 -13.01
C SER A 144 -8.91 5.06 -11.99
N GLY A 145 -10.09 5.06 -11.39
CA GLY A 145 -10.56 4.02 -10.48
C GLY A 145 -12.07 3.86 -10.50
N VAL A 146 -12.55 2.72 -10.02
CA VAL A 146 -13.97 2.37 -9.93
C VAL A 146 -14.43 2.58 -8.50
N MET A 147 -15.46 3.42 -8.32
CA MET A 147 -16.22 3.51 -7.07
C MET A 147 -17.46 2.63 -7.19
N VAL A 148 -17.67 1.76 -6.22
CA VAL A 148 -18.87 0.94 -6.05
C VAL A 148 -19.65 1.52 -4.87
N ASP A 149 -20.88 1.97 -5.12
CA ASP A 149 -21.75 2.44 -4.04
C ASP A 149 -22.33 1.26 -3.22
N THR A 150 -23.06 1.56 -2.14
CA THR A 150 -23.63 0.53 -1.26
C THR A 150 -24.70 -0.34 -1.92
N ARG A 151 -25.17 0.01 -3.11
CA ARG A 151 -26.12 -0.77 -3.92
C ARG A 151 -25.42 -1.58 -5.01
N GLY A 152 -24.09 -1.55 -5.06
CA GLY A 152 -23.30 -2.23 -6.08
C GLY A 152 -23.17 -1.45 -7.40
N VAL A 153 -23.61 -0.18 -7.46
CA VAL A 153 -23.50 0.62 -8.68
C VAL A 153 -22.06 1.07 -8.86
N GLU A 154 -21.45 0.66 -9.98
CA GLU A 154 -20.08 1.03 -10.32
C GLU A 154 -20.02 2.34 -11.11
N THR A 155 -19.10 3.23 -10.73
CA THR A 155 -18.82 4.49 -11.44
C THR A 155 -17.32 4.68 -11.61
N ILE A 156 -16.89 4.93 -12.84
CA ILE A 156 -15.49 5.29 -13.13
C ILE A 156 -15.27 6.74 -12.72
N ARG A 157 -14.21 6.99 -11.96
CA ARG A 157 -13.79 8.33 -11.51
C ARG A 157 -12.30 8.51 -11.75
N GLU A 158 -11.92 9.75 -12.03
CA GLU A 158 -10.54 10.13 -12.20
C GLU A 158 -10.08 10.93 -10.98
N TRP A 159 -8.92 10.59 -10.43
CA TRP A 159 -8.36 11.19 -9.23
C TRP A 159 -6.97 11.77 -9.47
N ASP A 160 -6.65 12.85 -8.78
CA ASP A 160 -5.32 13.43 -8.76
C ASP A 160 -4.95 13.83 -7.34
N ASN A 161 -4.13 13.00 -6.70
CA ASN A 161 -3.63 13.24 -5.35
C ASN A 161 -4.79 13.45 -4.36
N GLY A 162 -5.75 12.51 -4.38
CA GLY A 162 -6.93 12.50 -3.52
C GLY A 162 -8.06 13.42 -3.96
N VAL A 163 -7.86 14.27 -4.98
CA VAL A 163 -8.91 15.15 -5.48
C VAL A 163 -9.60 14.52 -6.69
N GLN A 164 -10.92 14.34 -6.61
CA GLN A 164 -11.72 13.85 -7.73
C GLN A 164 -11.74 14.92 -8.83
N LYS A 165 -11.31 14.55 -10.04
CA LYS A 165 -11.44 15.38 -11.23
C LYS A 165 -12.90 15.39 -11.68
N ASP A 166 -13.46 16.58 -11.88
CA ASP A 166 -14.83 16.74 -12.38
C ASP A 166 -14.95 16.17 -13.81
N ALA A 167 -15.79 15.14 -13.97
CA ALA A 167 -16.11 14.53 -15.26
C ALA A 167 -16.78 15.51 -16.25
N GLY A 168 -17.30 16.64 -15.75
CA GLY A 168 -17.87 17.72 -16.55
C GLY A 168 -16.86 18.41 -17.47
N ALA A 169 -15.57 18.45 -17.12
CA ALA A 169 -14.54 19.08 -17.95
C ALA A 169 -14.19 18.26 -19.21
N TRP A 170 -14.21 16.92 -19.09
CA TRP A 170 -13.96 16.00 -20.21
C TRP A 170 -15.14 15.93 -21.17
N HIS A 171 -16.39 15.89 -20.67
CA HIS A 171 -17.59 15.92 -21.50
C HIS A 171 -17.74 17.23 -22.28
N ARG A 172 -17.33 18.39 -21.72
CA ARG A 172 -17.31 19.67 -22.45
C ARG A 172 -16.29 19.69 -23.60
N ARG A 173 -15.14 19.03 -23.44
CA ARG A 173 -14.12 18.89 -24.51
C ARG A 173 -14.56 17.95 -25.63
N LEU A 174 -15.20 16.82 -25.31
CA LEU A 174 -15.72 15.90 -26.33
C LEU A 174 -16.92 16.48 -27.10
N ARG A 175 -17.83 17.22 -26.43
CA ARG A 175 -18.91 17.93 -27.14
C ARG A 175 -18.38 19.01 -28.07
N ARG A 176 -17.31 19.73 -27.71
CA ARG A 176 -16.67 20.73 -28.60
C ARG A 176 -15.89 20.09 -29.76
N ALA A 177 -15.29 18.91 -29.56
CA ALA A 177 -14.61 18.17 -30.62
C ALA A 177 -15.62 17.59 -31.64
N PHE A 178 -16.71 16.99 -31.19
CA PHE A 178 -17.78 16.48 -32.06
C PHE A 178 -18.61 17.60 -32.72
N SER A 179 -18.84 18.71 -32.03
CA SER A 179 -19.51 19.89 -32.59
C SER A 179 -18.71 20.52 -33.74
N ARG A 180 -17.37 20.60 -33.61
CA ARG A 180 -16.49 21.12 -34.66
C ARG A 180 -16.35 20.16 -35.86
N SER A 181 -16.48 18.85 -35.64
CA SER A 181 -16.53 17.83 -36.70
C SER A 181 -17.76 18.00 -37.59
N LYS A 182 -18.96 18.04 -36.99
CA LYS A 182 -20.21 18.19 -37.76
C LYS A 182 -20.32 19.55 -38.46
N ALA A 183 -19.78 20.62 -37.88
CA ALA A 183 -19.77 21.94 -38.50
C ALA A 183 -18.84 22.01 -39.74
N LYS A 184 -17.70 21.31 -39.73
CA LYS A 184 -16.81 21.21 -40.91
C LYS A 184 -17.41 20.37 -42.04
N GLU A 185 -18.15 19.31 -41.72
CA GLU A 185 -18.86 18.49 -42.72
C GLU A 185 -20.02 19.24 -43.38
N ALA A 186 -20.83 19.98 -42.60
CA ALA A 186 -21.95 20.75 -43.13
C ALA A 186 -21.50 21.89 -44.08
N GLN A 187 -20.32 22.49 -43.83
CA GLN A 187 -19.79 23.59 -44.63
C GLN A 187 -19.04 23.12 -45.90
N ALA A 188 -18.62 21.85 -45.96
CA ALA A 188 -18.06 21.22 -47.15
C ALA A 188 -19.15 20.77 -48.14
N SER A 189 -20.35 20.43 -47.64
CA SER A 189 -21.49 19.97 -48.44
C SER A 189 -22.29 21.11 -49.12
N SER A 190 -22.02 22.38 -48.81
CA SER A 190 -22.78 23.52 -49.34
C SER A 190 -22.06 24.31 -50.44
N LYS A 191 -20.95 23.80 -50.99
CA LYS A 191 -20.29 24.45 -52.14
C LYS A 191 -21.11 24.21 -53.41
N PRO A 192 -21.58 25.25 -54.12
CA PRO A 192 -22.25 25.07 -55.41
C PRO A 192 -21.26 24.53 -56.45
N PRO A 193 -21.72 23.72 -57.41
CA PRO A 193 -20.87 23.16 -58.45
C PRO A 193 -20.23 24.28 -59.28
N THR A 194 -18.93 24.13 -59.56
CA THR A 194 -18.16 25.01 -60.43
C THR A 194 -18.72 24.91 -61.85
N PRO A 195 -19.04 26.03 -62.54
CA PRO A 195 -19.51 25.97 -63.91
C PRO A 195 -18.41 25.42 -64.83
N MET A 196 -18.74 24.41 -65.63
CA MET A 196 -17.84 23.86 -66.66
C MET A 196 -17.59 24.92 -67.74
N ALA A 197 -16.34 25.33 -67.89
CA ALA A 197 -15.92 26.17 -69.00
C ALA A 197 -15.96 25.35 -70.30
N GLY A 198 -16.93 25.66 -71.17
CA GLY A 198 -16.93 25.19 -72.56
C GLY A 198 -15.90 26.00 -73.36
N SER A 199 -14.95 25.30 -73.97
CA SER A 199 -13.97 25.87 -74.90
C SER A 199 -14.65 26.44 -76.16
N PRO A 200 -14.17 27.58 -76.71
CA PRO A 200 -14.66 28.11 -77.98
C PRO A 200 -13.99 27.39 -79.15
N ASN A 201 -14.79 26.81 -80.05
CA ASN A 201 -14.32 26.37 -81.36
C ASN A 201 -14.20 27.58 -82.31
N ARG A 202 -13.04 27.70 -82.95
CA ARG A 202 -12.87 28.33 -84.26
C ARG A 202 -12.63 27.24 -85.28
#